data_AF-A7GQW7-F1
#
_entry.id   AF-A7GQW7-F1
#
_cell.length_a   1.000
_cell.length_b   1.000
_cell.length_c   1.000
_cell.angle_alpha   90.00
_cell.angle_beta   90.00
_cell.angle_gamma   90.00
#
_symmetry.space_group_name_H-M   'P 1'
#
loop_
_entity.id
_entity.type
_entity.pdbx_description
1 polymer ?
#
loop_
_entity_poly.entity_id
_entity_poly.type
_entity_poly.pdbx_seq_one_letter_code
_entity_poly.pdbx_strand_id
1 'polypeptide(L)'
;MALEQVKQNPLVSDAHIEVNGKTIVMAVILGTAVNKETAKEIGDNFVRNLGTFSGGKPPEKYYYGEIFDNYDLQIGVGTGPDNIIVQGAKVTSAKKITW
;
A
#
# COMPACT_ATOMS: atom_id res chain seq x y z
N MET A 1 1.31 13.09 -4.34
CA MET A 1 0.26 12.43 -5.14
C MET A 1 -0.30 11.16 -4.48
N ALA A 2 0.44 10.03 -4.37
CA ALA A 2 -0.12 8.81 -3.75
C ALA A 2 -0.57 8.98 -2.29
N LEU A 3 0.26 9.67 -1.49
CA LEU A 3 -0.04 10.02 -0.09
C LEU A 3 -1.26 10.93 0.04
N GLU A 4 -1.42 11.90 -0.87
CA GLU A 4 -2.56 12.81 -0.87
C GLU A 4 -3.85 12.06 -1.24
N GLN A 5 -3.79 11.16 -2.23
CA GLN A 5 -4.93 10.39 -2.69
C GLN A 5 -5.45 9.42 -1.61
N VAL A 6 -4.57 8.73 -0.89
CA VAL A 6 -5.00 7.81 0.18
C VAL A 6 -5.61 8.58 1.37
N LYS A 7 -5.09 9.78 1.66
CA LYS A 7 -5.61 10.66 2.72
C LYS A 7 -6.96 11.30 2.39
N GLN A 8 -7.44 11.20 1.15
CA GLN A 8 -8.84 11.58 0.82
C GLN A 8 -9.86 10.57 1.35
N ASN A 9 -9.45 9.34 1.71
CA ASN A 9 -10.33 8.39 2.34
C ASN A 9 -10.59 8.83 3.80
N PRO A 10 -11.86 9.05 4.21
CA PRO A 10 -12.19 9.55 5.54
C PRO A 10 -11.79 8.60 6.69
N LEU A 11 -11.50 7.34 6.39
CA LEU A 11 -11.04 6.36 7.37
C LEU A 11 -9.53 6.48 7.66
N VAL A 12 -8.78 7.18 6.81
CA VAL A 12 -7.32 7.30 6.92
C VAL A 12 -6.96 8.56 7.71
N SER A 13 -6.29 8.39 8.85
CA SER A 13 -5.73 9.49 9.63
C SER A 13 -4.33 9.87 9.15
N ASP A 14 -3.49 8.89 8.82
CA ASP A 14 -2.15 9.15 8.30
C ASP A 14 -1.67 8.05 7.35
N ALA A 15 -0.66 8.37 6.54
CA ALA A 15 -0.03 7.42 5.65
C ALA A 15 1.43 7.79 5.41
N HIS A 16 2.27 6.78 5.16
CA HIS A 16 3.69 6.93 4.95
C HIS A 16 4.19 6.04 3.81
N ILE A 17 5.21 6.52 3.09
CA ILE A 17 5.96 5.77 2.08
C ILE A 17 7.44 6.06 2.31
N GLU A 18 8.23 5.01 2.45
CA GLU A 18 9.69 5.06 2.55
C GLU A 18 10.31 4.11 1.52
N VAL A 19 11.46 4.47 0.97
CA VAL A 19 12.24 3.59 0.10
C VAL A 19 13.53 3.22 0.82
N ASN A 20 13.66 1.95 1.20
CA ASN A 20 14.85 1.40 1.83
C ASN A 20 15.53 0.42 0.87
N GLY A 21 16.53 0.91 0.13
CA GLY A 21 17.21 0.12 -0.89
C GLY A 21 16.25 -0.31 -2.00
N LYS A 22 16.01 -1.62 -2.11
CA LYS A 22 15.07 -2.21 -3.09
C LYS A 22 13.66 -2.44 -2.55
N THR A 23 13.38 -2.01 -1.32
CA THR A 23 12.08 -2.23 -0.68
C THR A 23 11.37 -0.91 -0.48
N ILE A 24 10.13 -0.82 -0.97
CA ILE A 24 9.20 0.25 -0.65
C ILE A 24 8.40 -0.19 0.58
N VAL A 25 8.52 0.58 1.66
CA VAL A 25 7.78 0.37 2.90
C VAL A 25 6.63 1.37 2.95
N MET A 26 5.42 0.87 3.09
CA MET A 26 4.19 1.66 3.13
C MET A 26 3.44 1.42 4.43
N ALA A 27 2.89 2.48 5.01
CA ALA A 27 2.05 2.38 6.20
C ALA A 27 0.79 3.22 6.05
N VAL A 28 -0.33 2.72 6.56
CA VAL A 28 -1.59 3.45 6.66
C VAL A 28 -2.12 3.36 8.09
N ILE A 29 -2.34 4.51 8.69
CA ILE A 29 -2.96 4.67 10.01
C ILE A 29 -4.41 5.08 9.81
N LEU A 30 -5.32 4.27 10.32
CA LEU A 30 -6.75 4.48 10.27
C LEU A 30 -7.22 5.20 11.54
N GLY A 31 -8.19 6.11 11.39
CA GLY A 31 -8.79 6.81 12.53
C GLY A 31 -9.71 5.93 13.39
N THR A 32 -10.14 4.79 12.86
CA THR A 32 -10.95 3.79 13.59
C THR A 32 -10.65 2.38 13.08
N ALA A 33 -10.88 1.38 13.93
CA ALA A 33 -10.70 -0.01 13.56
C ALA A 33 -11.78 -0.44 12.55
N VAL A 34 -11.33 -1.09 11.48
CA VAL A 34 -12.18 -1.69 10.46
C VAL A 34 -11.90 -3.20 10.39
N ASN A 35 -12.74 -3.94 9.66
CA ASN A 35 -12.48 -5.35 9.43
C ASN A 35 -11.25 -5.55 8.50
N LYS A 36 -10.70 -6.77 8.51
CA LYS A 36 -9.50 -7.10 7.72
C LYS A 36 -9.70 -6.89 6.21
N GLU A 37 -10.88 -7.12 5.68
CA GLU A 37 -11.16 -6.99 4.24
C GLU A 37 -11.08 -5.53 3.81
N THR A 38 -11.73 -4.63 4.55
CA THR A 38 -11.66 -3.18 4.33
C THR A 38 -10.23 -2.66 4.50
N ALA A 39 -9.48 -3.16 5.49
CA ALA A 39 -8.08 -2.77 5.66
C ALA A 39 -7.20 -3.20 4.47
N LYS A 40 -7.42 -4.41 3.94
CA LYS A 40 -6.73 -4.89 2.71
C LYS A 40 -7.09 -4.02 1.52
N GLU A 41 -8.35 -3.67 1.34
CA GLU A 41 -8.80 -2.82 0.23
C GLU A 41 -8.14 -1.43 0.27
N ILE A 42 -8.09 -0.79 1.44
CA ILE A 42 -7.41 0.49 1.62
C ILE A 42 -5.93 0.39 1.25
N GLY A 43 -5.24 -0.66 1.73
CA GLY A 43 -3.85 -0.89 1.40
C GLY A 43 -3.62 -1.20 -0.09
N ASP A 44 -4.45 -2.03 -0.70
CA ASP A 44 -4.38 -2.38 -2.13
C ASP A 44 -4.53 -1.13 -3.01
N ASN A 45 -5.51 -0.28 -2.67
CA ASN A 45 -5.73 1.00 -3.34
C ASN A 45 -4.53 1.94 -3.17
N PHE A 46 -3.92 1.99 -1.98
CA PHE A 46 -2.75 2.83 -1.75
C PHE A 46 -1.55 2.39 -2.58
N VAL A 47 -1.29 1.08 -2.65
CA VAL A 47 -0.23 0.49 -3.48
C VAL A 47 -0.48 0.80 -4.97
N ARG A 48 -1.72 0.65 -5.43
CA ARG A 48 -2.10 0.97 -6.82
C ARG A 48 -1.93 2.45 -7.12
N ASN A 49 -2.29 3.34 -6.19
CA ASN A 49 -2.06 4.77 -6.35
C ASN A 49 -0.57 5.06 -6.52
N LEU A 50 0.30 4.44 -5.71
CA LEU A 50 1.74 4.58 -5.89
C LEU A 50 2.17 4.11 -7.29
N GLY A 51 1.70 2.95 -7.74
CA GLY A 51 1.96 2.45 -9.09
C GLY A 51 1.56 3.42 -10.19
N THR A 52 0.35 4.00 -10.12
CA THR A 52 -0.13 5.00 -11.09
C THR A 52 0.74 6.25 -11.10
N PHE A 53 1.13 6.76 -9.93
CA PHE A 53 1.85 8.03 -9.81
C PHE A 53 3.37 7.91 -10.01
N SER A 54 3.91 6.69 -10.05
CA SER A 54 5.34 6.45 -10.24
C SER A 54 5.78 6.46 -11.71
N GLY A 55 4.82 6.55 -12.64
CA GLY A 55 5.09 6.47 -14.08
C GLY A 55 5.28 5.03 -14.58
N GLY A 56 5.63 4.89 -15.85
CA GLY A 56 5.74 3.59 -16.52
C GLY A 56 4.39 2.96 -16.82
N LYS A 57 4.34 1.62 -16.87
CA LYS A 57 3.11 0.87 -17.09
C LYS A 57 2.15 1.04 -15.90
N PRO A 58 0.92 1.53 -16.12
CA PRO A 58 -0.03 1.75 -15.04
C PRO A 58 -0.54 0.42 -14.44
N PRO A 59 -1.10 0.44 -13.21
CA PRO A 59 -1.73 -0.73 -12.61
C PRO A 59 -2.90 -1.27 -13.45
N GLU A 60 -3.06 -2.59 -13.47
CA GLU A 60 -4.19 -3.31 -14.06
C GLU A 60 -4.82 -4.25 -13.01
N LYS A 61 -5.90 -4.97 -13.34
CA LYS A 61 -6.60 -5.85 -12.38
C LYS A 61 -5.67 -6.75 -11.55
N TYR A 62 -4.65 -7.34 -12.18
CA TYR A 62 -3.70 -8.25 -11.53
C TYR A 62 -2.26 -7.72 -11.53
N TYR A 63 -2.08 -6.40 -11.65
CA TYR A 63 -0.78 -5.76 -11.76
C TYR A 63 -0.77 -4.42 -11.02
N TYR A 64 0.23 -4.19 -10.17
CA TYR A 64 0.29 -3.01 -9.30
C TYR A 64 1.03 -1.82 -9.91
N GLY A 65 1.59 -1.94 -11.12
CA GLY A 65 2.38 -0.90 -11.79
C GLY A 65 3.86 -1.24 -11.87
N GLU A 66 4.55 -0.62 -12.85
CA GLU A 66 5.95 -0.94 -13.23
C GLU A 66 6.98 -0.69 -12.12
N ILE A 67 6.67 0.22 -11.19
CA ILE A 67 7.52 0.42 -10.02
C ILE A 67 7.74 -0.89 -9.24
N PHE A 68 6.71 -1.76 -9.15
CA PHE A 68 6.81 -3.01 -8.39
C PHE A 68 7.41 -4.18 -9.18
N ASP A 69 7.85 -3.94 -10.41
CA ASP A 69 8.70 -4.87 -11.15
C ASP A 69 10.17 -4.69 -10.76
N ASN A 70 10.52 -3.51 -10.23
CA ASN A 70 11.87 -3.13 -9.84
C ASN A 70 12.09 -3.09 -8.33
N TYR A 71 11.01 -2.90 -7.56
CA TYR A 71 11.04 -2.79 -6.11
C TYR A 71 10.15 -3.86 -5.45
N ASP A 72 10.64 -4.40 -4.34
CA ASP A 72 9.82 -5.15 -3.39
C ASP A 72 8.94 -4.17 -2.60
N LEU A 73 7.84 -4.68 -2.05
CA LEU A 73 6.85 -3.92 -1.30
C LEU A 73 6.60 -4.59 0.05
N GLN A 74 6.54 -3.76 1.09
CA GLN A 74 5.96 -4.09 2.39
C GLN A 74 4.90 -3.04 2.71
N ILE A 75 3.72 -3.48 3.16
CA ILE A 75 2.63 -2.58 3.56
C ILE A 75 2.00 -3.02 4.87
N GLY A 76 1.76 -2.06 5.77
CA GLY A 76 0.97 -2.26 6.99
C GLY A 76 -0.24 -1.33 7.04
N VAL A 77 -1.38 -1.85 7.48
CA VAL A 77 -2.60 -1.07 7.71
C VAL A 77 -3.10 -1.35 9.12
N GLY A 78 -3.27 -0.30 9.92
CA GLY A 78 -3.64 -0.41 11.32
C GLY A 78 -4.19 0.89 11.88
N THR A 79 -4.51 0.92 13.18
CA THR A 79 -4.91 2.17 13.88
C THR A 79 -3.74 2.81 14.63
N GLY A 80 -2.57 2.18 14.58
CA GLY A 80 -1.34 2.64 15.23
C GLY A 80 -0.20 1.67 14.95
N PRO A 81 1.04 2.02 15.35
CA PRO A 81 2.21 1.15 15.18
C PRO A 81 2.08 -0.18 15.92
N ASP A 82 1.40 -0.20 17.07
CA ASP A 82 1.18 -1.40 17.88
C ASP A 82 -0.15 -2.11 17.58
N ASN A 83 -1.00 -1.54 16.72
CA ASN A 83 -2.32 -2.08 16.39
C ASN A 83 -2.50 -2.24 14.88
N ILE A 84 -1.78 -3.23 14.36
CA ILE A 84 -1.81 -3.59 12.94
C ILE A 84 -2.95 -4.56 12.66
N ILE A 85 -3.83 -4.19 11.74
CA ILE A 85 -4.99 -5.00 11.35
C ILE A 85 -4.57 -6.03 10.28
N VAL A 86 -3.79 -5.58 9.29
CA VAL A 86 -3.22 -6.43 8.23
C VAL A 86 -1.82 -5.94 7.83
N GLN A 87 -0.98 -6.87 7.41
CA GLN A 87 0.29 -6.60 6.76
C GLN A 87 0.33 -7.36 5.45
N GLY A 88 1.05 -6.82 4.47
CA GLY A 88 1.26 -7.49 3.22
C GLY A 88 2.66 -7.26 2.67
N ALA A 89 3.09 -8.19 1.83
CA ALA A 89 4.33 -8.05 1.07
C ALA A 89 4.16 -8.54 -0.36
N LYS A 90 4.86 -7.89 -1.29
CA LYS A 90 5.01 -8.35 -2.67
C LYS A 90 6.49 -8.25 -3.02
N VAL A 91 7.09 -9.37 -3.41
CA VAL A 91 8.43 -9.36 -4.02
C VAL A 91 8.33 -9.15 -5.53
N THR A 92 9.41 -8.69 -6.14
CA THR A 92 9.55 -8.48 -7.60
C THR A 92 9.14 -9.72 -8.42
N SER A 93 9.45 -10.92 -7.95
CA SER A 93 9.06 -12.18 -8.61
C SER A 93 7.60 -12.60 -8.40
N ALA A 94 6.87 -11.95 -7.49
CA ALA A 94 5.50 -12.27 -7.15
C ALA A 94 4.49 -11.40 -7.91
N LYS A 95 3.42 -12.03 -8.39
CA LYS A 95 2.33 -11.35 -9.12
C LYS A 95 1.33 -10.62 -8.22
N LYS A 96 1.28 -10.94 -6.93
CA LYS A 96 0.28 -10.42 -5.98
C LYS A 96 0.88 -10.16 -4.62
N ILE A 97 0.24 -9.28 -3.86
CA ILE A 97 0.51 -9.09 -2.43
C ILE A 97 0.04 -10.35 -1.70
N THR A 98 0.91 -10.88 -0.83
CA THR A 98 0.53 -11.83 0.20
C THR A 98 0.18 -11.04 1.45
N TRP A 99 -1.06 -11.20 1.92
CA TRP A 99 -1.65 -10.49 3.07
C TRP A 99 -1.79 -11.39 4.30
#